data_AF-A0A8D4UTS5-F1
#
_entry.id   AF-A0A8D4UTS5-F1
#
_cell.length_a   1.000
_cell.length_b   1.000
_cell.length_c   1.000
_cell.angle_alpha   90.00
_cell.angle_beta   90.00
_cell.angle_gamma   90.00
#
_symmetry.space_group_name_H-M   'P 1'
#
loop_
_entity.id
_entity.type
_entity.pdbx_description
1 polymer ?
#
loop_
_entity_poly.entity_id
_entity_poly.type
_entity_poly.pdbx_seq_one_letter_code
_entity_poly.pdbx_strand_id
1 'polypeptide(L)'
;MKDAVKAICRIWRPEWQGMLMGRLTYKKGNGENKAYEEIIRDGKLLRVAVRGRESGEFLELILSKPSAPKEGEKRPDEAAFWKSFSADEVRAYSKALGDHNEIHYTEKPVVSGFQIFESVMEEYPSDGMKISFHHPVFSGEEVYLMEKDQKIEGYTDQLCFVAVRS
;
A
#
# COMPACT_ATOMS: atom_id res chain seq x y z
N MET A 1 -8.15 -3.13 10.69
CA MET A 1 -7.33 -2.48 9.64
C MET A 1 -7.98 -1.21 9.08
N LYS A 2 -9.22 -1.29 8.58
CA LYS A 2 -9.93 -0.17 7.91
C LYS A 2 -9.96 1.15 8.70
N ASP A 3 -10.03 1.10 10.03
CA ASP A 3 -10.02 2.31 10.87
C ASP A 3 -8.66 2.99 10.92
N ALA A 4 -7.57 2.22 10.97
CA ALA A 4 -6.21 2.77 10.91
C ALA A 4 -5.93 3.40 9.54
N VAL A 5 -6.39 2.75 8.46
CA VAL A 5 -6.28 3.30 7.09
C VAL A 5 -7.05 4.62 6.96
N LYS A 6 -8.33 4.64 7.40
CA LYS A 6 -9.14 5.88 7.41
C LYS A 6 -8.51 6.98 8.27
N ALA A 7 -7.92 6.65 9.41
CA ALA A 7 -7.22 7.62 10.25
C ALA A 7 -6.03 8.27 9.52
N ILE A 8 -5.28 7.49 8.73
CA ILE A 8 -4.21 8.03 7.88
C ILE A 8 -4.77 8.91 6.76
N CYS A 9 -5.84 8.50 6.08
CA CYS A 9 -6.43 9.33 5.03
C CYS A 9 -6.96 10.67 5.57
N ARG A 10 -7.42 10.73 6.83
CA ARG A 10 -7.89 11.96 7.49
C ARG A 10 -6.80 12.98 7.82
N ILE A 11 -5.57 12.53 8.06
CA ILE A 11 -4.42 13.42 8.33
C ILE A 11 -3.69 13.82 7.05
N TRP A 12 -4.20 13.40 5.88
CA TRP A 12 -3.62 13.71 4.59
C TRP A 12 -3.50 15.21 4.39
N ARG A 13 -2.32 15.66 3.95
CA ARG A 13 -2.01 17.08 3.76
C ARG A 13 -1.82 17.40 2.28
N PRO A 14 -2.14 18.62 1.81
CA PRO A 14 -1.94 19.02 0.42
C PRO A 14 -0.49 18.82 -0.08
N GLU A 15 0.51 18.93 0.79
CA GLU A 15 1.92 18.75 0.42
C GLU A 15 2.28 17.29 0.06
N TRP A 16 1.38 16.34 0.35
CA TRP A 16 1.57 14.92 0.06
C TRP A 16 0.97 14.50 -1.29
N GLN A 17 0.30 15.43 -2.00
CA GLN A 17 -0.26 15.15 -3.31
C GLN A 17 0.78 14.60 -4.28
N GLY A 18 0.39 13.57 -5.03
CA GLY A 18 1.27 12.90 -5.98
C GLY A 18 2.28 11.95 -5.36
N MET A 19 2.36 11.84 -4.02
CA MET A 19 3.27 10.88 -3.38
C MET A 19 2.79 9.44 -3.56
N LEU A 20 3.76 8.54 -3.71
CA LEU A 20 3.57 7.10 -3.80
C LEU A 20 3.91 6.44 -2.46
N MET A 21 3.19 5.36 -2.15
CA MET A 21 3.54 4.50 -1.03
C MET A 21 4.74 3.65 -1.42
N GLY A 22 5.85 3.73 -0.67
CA GLY A 22 7.01 2.88 -0.84
C GLY A 22 7.03 1.68 0.11
N ARG A 23 6.40 1.80 1.28
CA ARG A 23 6.28 0.71 2.25
C ARG A 23 5.04 0.87 3.12
N LEU A 24 4.41 -0.24 3.47
CA LEU A 24 3.41 -0.35 4.52
C LEU A 24 3.78 -1.49 5.45
N THR A 25 3.75 -1.24 6.76
CA THR A 25 3.92 -2.25 7.80
C THR A 25 2.69 -2.27 8.68
N TYR A 26 2.08 -3.44 8.79
CA TYR A 26 0.94 -3.69 9.64
C TYR A 26 1.30 -4.69 10.72
N LYS A 27 0.80 -4.45 11.93
CA LYS A 27 0.76 -5.43 13.02
C LYS A 27 -0.60 -5.35 13.69
N LYS A 28 -1.23 -6.51 13.89
CA LYS A 28 -2.43 -6.63 14.69
C LYS A 28 -2.14 -6.22 16.13
N GLY A 29 -3.11 -5.58 16.76
CA GLY A 29 -2.99 -5.11 18.14
C GLY A 29 -3.27 -6.19 19.17
N ASN A 30 -2.67 -6.05 20.36
CA ASN A 30 -2.87 -6.94 21.51
C ASN A 30 -3.61 -6.27 22.68
N GLY A 31 -4.25 -5.11 22.43
CA GLY A 31 -4.93 -4.33 23.47
C GLY A 31 -3.99 -3.46 24.34
N GLU A 32 -4.56 -2.35 24.80
CA GLU A 32 -4.05 -1.25 25.65
C GLU A 32 -3.17 -0.11 25.05
N ASN A 33 -3.80 1.08 25.09
CA ASN A 33 -3.37 2.50 25.05
C ASN A 33 -2.34 3.08 24.04
N LYS A 34 -2.92 3.94 23.18
CA LYS A 34 -2.62 5.35 22.79
C LYS A 34 -1.18 5.78 22.46
N ALA A 35 -0.95 6.00 21.16
CA ALA A 35 -0.27 7.18 20.61
C ALA A 35 -0.53 7.28 19.10
N TYR A 36 -0.95 8.46 18.63
CA TYR A 36 -0.73 8.89 17.24
C TYR A 36 0.67 9.50 17.21
N GLU A 37 1.56 9.00 16.36
CA GLU A 37 2.91 9.55 16.23
C GLU A 37 3.23 9.79 14.76
N GLU A 38 3.19 11.05 14.36
CA GLU A 38 3.64 11.50 13.06
C GLU A 38 5.13 11.80 13.13
N ILE A 39 5.97 10.94 12.55
CA ILE A 39 7.43 11.16 12.49
C ILE A 39 7.80 11.58 11.07
N ILE A 40 7.71 12.87 10.76
CA ILE A 40 8.17 13.42 9.49
C ILE A 40 9.70 13.51 9.51
N ARG A 41 10.39 12.88 8.56
CA ARG A 41 11.85 13.05 8.37
C ARG A 41 12.19 13.52 6.95
N ASP A 42 13.04 14.53 6.85
CA ASP A 42 13.94 14.74 5.72
C ASP A 42 13.38 15.07 4.32
N GLY A 43 12.18 15.68 4.21
CA GLY A 43 11.72 16.41 3.01
C GLY A 43 11.55 15.60 1.70
N LYS A 44 12.01 14.35 1.66
CA LYS A 44 11.97 13.40 0.53
C LYS A 44 11.18 12.13 0.84
N LEU A 45 11.12 11.74 2.13
CA LEU A 45 10.52 10.49 2.61
C LEU A 45 9.65 10.79 3.82
N LEU A 46 8.34 10.73 3.66
CA LEU A 46 7.42 10.89 4.78
C LEU A 46 7.20 9.55 5.47
N ARG A 47 7.43 9.48 6.77
CA ARG A 47 7.05 8.32 7.59
C ARG A 47 5.82 8.68 8.42
N VAL A 48 4.76 7.89 8.30
CA VAL A 48 3.50 8.09 9.03
C VAL A 48 3.23 6.82 9.83
N ALA A 49 3.02 6.93 11.14
CA ALA A 49 2.67 5.79 11.97
C ALA A 49 1.38 6.08 12.73
N VAL A 50 0.43 5.15 12.64
CA VAL A 50 -0.86 5.24 13.32
C VAL A 50 -1.07 3.98 14.14
N ARG A 51 -1.52 4.16 15.38
CA ARG A 51 -2.02 3.08 16.21
C ARG A 51 -3.52 3.25 16.44
N GLY A 52 -4.29 2.21 16.12
CA GLY A 52 -5.73 2.16 16.35
C GLY A 52 -6.05 2.32 17.84
N ARG A 53 -6.98 3.23 18.17
CA ARG A 53 -7.29 3.60 19.56
C ARG A 53 -7.94 2.45 20.35
N GLU A 54 -8.80 1.69 19.68
CA GLU A 54 -9.58 0.60 20.28
C GLU A 54 -8.99 -0.78 19.93
N SER A 55 -8.53 -0.96 18.69
CA SER A 55 -7.98 -2.23 18.22
C SER A 55 -6.53 -2.46 18.62
N GLY A 56 -5.77 -1.42 18.96
CA GLY A 56 -4.32 -1.50 19.19
C GLY A 56 -3.51 -1.81 17.92
N GLU A 57 -4.14 -1.92 16.75
CA GLU A 57 -3.48 -2.19 15.48
C GLU A 57 -2.45 -1.11 15.17
N PHE A 58 -1.30 -1.51 14.64
CA PHE A 58 -0.24 -0.61 14.21
C PHE A 58 -0.13 -0.61 12.69
N LEU A 59 -0.07 0.59 12.12
CA LEU A 59 0.12 0.81 10.70
C LEU A 59 1.20 1.87 10.51
N GLU A 60 2.29 1.52 9.83
CA GLU A 60 3.34 2.44 9.43
C GLU A 60 3.43 2.52 7.91
N LEU A 61 3.57 3.73 7.39
CA LEU A 61 3.77 4.03 5.99
C LEU A 61 5.07 4.77 5.77
N ILE A 62 5.69 4.48 4.62
CA ILE A 62 6.69 5.34 4.01
C ILE A 62 6.12 5.83 2.68
N LEU A 63 5.99 7.14 2.53
CA LEU A 63 5.63 7.80 1.28
C LEU A 63 6.84 8.51 0.68
N SER A 64 6.95 8.53 -0.64
CA SER A 64 7.97 9.27 -1.37
C SER A 64 7.38 9.96 -2.59
N LYS A 65 8.06 11.01 -3.08
CA LYS A 65 7.72 11.56 -4.40
C LYS A 65 8.05 10.54 -5.49
N PRO A 66 7.30 10.52 -6.60
CA PRO A 66 7.65 9.71 -7.76
C PRO A 66 9.07 10.06 -8.21
N SER A 67 9.90 9.04 -8.37
CA SER A 67 11.19 9.18 -9.04
C SER A 67 11.07 8.81 -10.51
N ALA A 68 12.04 9.21 -11.33
CA ALA A 68 12.09 8.79 -12.72
C ALA A 68 11.91 7.27 -12.83
N PRO A 69 11.15 6.77 -13.84
CA PRO A 69 10.98 5.35 -14.06
C PRO A 69 12.35 4.67 -14.14
N LYS A 70 12.55 3.65 -13.32
CA LYS A 70 13.68 2.74 -13.43
C LYS A 70 13.15 1.43 -13.99
N GLU A 71 13.96 0.72 -14.77
CA GLU A 71 13.60 -0.64 -15.18
C GLU A 71 13.65 -1.53 -13.94
N GLY A 72 12.53 -2.19 -13.64
CA GLY A 72 12.41 -3.13 -12.54
C GLY A 72 12.80 -4.56 -12.93
N GLU A 73 12.82 -5.45 -11.95
CA GLU A 73 12.94 -6.89 -12.21
C GLU A 73 11.72 -7.38 -13.02
N LYS A 74 11.95 -8.10 -14.11
CA LYS A 74 10.86 -8.56 -15.00
C LYS A 74 10.04 -9.68 -14.34
N ARG A 75 8.76 -9.76 -14.72
CA ARG A 75 7.88 -10.86 -14.29
C ARG A 75 8.45 -12.23 -14.74
N PRO A 76 8.64 -13.19 -13.83
CA PRO A 76 8.97 -14.57 -14.19
C PRO A 76 7.81 -15.25 -14.92
N ASP A 77 8.10 -16.18 -15.84
CA ASP A 77 7.07 -16.93 -16.57
C ASP A 77 6.24 -17.83 -15.63
N GLU A 78 6.79 -18.20 -14.48
CA GLU A 78 6.11 -19.03 -13.48
C GLU A 78 5.11 -18.26 -12.61
N ALA A 79 5.11 -16.92 -12.67
CA ALA A 79 4.20 -16.10 -11.87
C ALA A 79 2.75 -16.34 -12.31
N ALA A 80 1.87 -16.65 -11.36
CA ALA A 80 0.48 -16.97 -11.64
C ALA A 80 -0.36 -15.70 -11.69
N PHE A 81 -1.29 -15.61 -12.65
CA PHE A 81 -2.26 -14.50 -12.66
C PHE A 81 -3.03 -14.48 -11.34
N TRP A 82 -3.15 -13.29 -10.75
CA TRP A 82 -3.88 -13.09 -9.51
C TRP A 82 -5.14 -12.28 -9.73
N LYS A 83 -5.00 -11.01 -10.13
CA LYS A 83 -6.13 -10.11 -10.35
C LYS A 83 -5.75 -8.87 -11.14
N SER A 84 -6.75 -8.10 -11.56
CA SER A 84 -6.62 -6.73 -12.01
C SER A 84 -7.55 -5.82 -11.19
N PHE A 85 -7.27 -4.51 -11.22
CA PHE A 85 -8.10 -3.50 -10.55
C PHE A 85 -8.64 -2.52 -11.59
N SER A 86 -9.95 -2.45 -11.77
CA SER A 86 -10.63 -1.49 -12.62
C SER A 86 -10.44 -0.03 -12.14
N ALA A 87 -10.58 0.93 -13.04
CA ALA A 87 -10.45 2.34 -12.65
C ALA A 87 -11.59 2.78 -11.70
N ASP A 88 -12.79 2.23 -11.87
CA ASP A 88 -13.96 2.54 -11.03
C ASP A 88 -13.82 1.99 -9.62
N GLU A 89 -13.31 0.77 -9.44
CA GLU A 89 -13.10 0.23 -8.09
C GLU A 89 -12.00 0.99 -7.34
N VAL A 90 -10.93 1.41 -8.02
CA VAL A 90 -9.84 2.22 -7.42
C VAL A 90 -10.40 3.55 -6.91
N ARG A 91 -11.16 4.27 -7.75
CA ARG A 91 -11.80 5.53 -7.36
C ARG A 91 -12.80 5.35 -6.23
N ALA A 92 -13.63 4.31 -6.29
CA ALA A 92 -14.62 4.01 -5.25
C ALA A 92 -13.95 3.69 -3.91
N TYR A 93 -12.87 2.91 -3.94
CA TYR A 93 -12.09 2.55 -2.76
C TYR A 93 -11.45 3.79 -2.12
N SER A 94 -10.72 4.61 -2.89
CA SER A 94 -10.10 5.84 -2.41
C SER A 94 -11.14 6.81 -1.83
N LYS A 95 -12.29 6.98 -2.51
CA LYS A 95 -13.38 7.82 -2.02
C LYS A 95 -13.95 7.32 -0.69
N ALA A 96 -14.12 6.00 -0.51
CA ALA A 96 -14.65 5.41 0.71
C ALA A 96 -13.70 5.55 1.92
N LEU A 97 -12.40 5.68 1.67
CA LEU A 97 -11.39 5.96 2.70
C LEU A 97 -11.27 7.45 3.04
N GLY A 98 -11.78 8.34 2.18
CA GLY A 98 -11.44 9.76 2.23
C GLY A 98 -10.00 10.01 1.79
N ASP A 99 -9.46 9.14 0.93
CA ASP A 99 -8.15 9.35 0.32
C ASP A 99 -8.27 10.41 -0.78
N HIS A 100 -7.60 11.54 -0.56
CA HIS A 100 -7.65 12.70 -1.42
C HIS A 100 -6.44 12.80 -2.36
N ASN A 101 -5.59 11.77 -2.44
CA ASN A 101 -4.45 11.79 -3.36
C ASN A 101 -4.93 11.70 -4.82
N GLU A 102 -4.62 12.71 -5.62
CA GLU A 102 -5.12 12.88 -6.99
C GLU A 102 -4.71 11.72 -7.94
N ILE A 103 -3.63 11.01 -7.62
CA ILE A 103 -3.16 9.87 -8.42
C ILE A 103 -4.19 8.74 -8.54
N HIS A 104 -5.17 8.68 -7.61
CA HIS A 104 -6.24 7.69 -7.60
C HIS A 104 -7.46 8.11 -8.42
N TYR A 105 -7.48 9.33 -8.97
CA TYR A 105 -8.62 9.92 -9.67
C TYR A 105 -8.32 10.35 -11.11
N THR A 106 -7.15 9.98 -11.64
CA THR A 106 -6.78 10.23 -13.04
C THR A 106 -7.58 9.32 -14.01
N GLU A 107 -7.35 9.48 -15.32
CA GLU A 107 -7.96 8.61 -16.35
C GLU A 107 -7.49 7.15 -16.23
N LYS A 108 -6.19 6.95 -15.94
CA LYS A 108 -5.58 5.66 -15.59
C LYS A 108 -5.05 5.74 -14.14
N PRO A 109 -5.91 5.56 -13.12
CA PRO A 109 -5.51 5.67 -11.71
C PRO A 109 -4.36 4.77 -11.33
N VAL A 110 -3.52 5.24 -10.40
CA VAL A 110 -2.63 4.36 -9.63
C VAL A 110 -3.49 3.63 -8.59
N VAL A 111 -3.37 2.31 -8.50
CA VAL A 111 -4.07 1.51 -7.49
C VAL A 111 -3.57 1.90 -6.09
N SER A 112 -4.48 2.09 -5.14
CA SER A 112 -4.09 2.46 -3.77
C SER A 112 -3.24 1.35 -3.15
N GLY A 113 -2.10 1.71 -2.54
CA GLY A 113 -1.26 0.75 -1.81
C GLY A 113 -2.01 0.05 -0.68
N PHE A 114 -3.01 0.70 -0.09
CA PHE A 114 -3.91 0.07 0.88
C PHE A 114 -4.79 -1.00 0.24
N GLN A 115 -5.31 -0.77 -0.97
CA GLN A 115 -6.17 -1.71 -1.68
C GLN A 115 -5.40 -2.99 -2.09
N ILE A 116 -4.16 -2.81 -2.56
CA ILE A 116 -3.25 -3.93 -2.83
C ILE A 116 -2.97 -4.68 -1.53
N PHE A 117 -2.59 -3.95 -0.47
CA PHE A 117 -2.26 -4.56 0.82
C PHE A 117 -3.43 -5.35 1.42
N GLU A 118 -4.65 -4.79 1.42
CA GLU A 118 -5.86 -5.48 1.88
C GLU A 118 -6.10 -6.75 1.04
N SER A 119 -5.98 -6.68 -0.28
CA SER A 119 -6.12 -7.86 -1.15
C SER A 119 -5.06 -8.94 -0.84
N VAL A 120 -3.80 -8.56 -0.60
CA VAL A 120 -2.73 -9.51 -0.24
C VAL A 120 -3.00 -10.14 1.14
N MET A 121 -3.50 -9.36 2.10
CA MET A 121 -3.85 -9.86 3.44
C MET A 121 -5.08 -10.77 3.44
N GLU A 122 -6.01 -10.59 2.50
CA GLU A 122 -7.14 -11.51 2.30
C GLU A 122 -6.66 -12.87 1.75
N GLU A 123 -5.74 -12.86 0.77
CA GLU A 123 -5.17 -14.08 0.18
C GLU A 123 -4.18 -14.79 1.12
N TYR A 124 -3.39 -14.02 1.86
CA TYR A 124 -2.38 -14.51 2.80
C TYR A 124 -2.60 -13.93 4.22
N PRO A 125 -3.63 -14.40 4.95
CA PRO A 125 -3.92 -13.92 6.30
C PRO A 125 -2.71 -14.05 7.24
N SER A 126 -2.44 -12.98 7.98
CA SER A 126 -1.35 -12.92 8.95
C SER A 126 -1.66 -11.92 10.06
N ASP A 127 -1.11 -12.12 11.26
CA ASP A 127 -1.20 -11.15 12.35
C ASP A 127 -0.26 -9.95 12.13
N GLY A 128 0.73 -10.07 11.25
CA GLY A 128 1.53 -8.95 10.79
C GLY A 128 2.04 -9.14 9.37
N MET A 129 2.24 -8.03 8.67
CA MET A 129 2.75 -8.05 7.31
C MET A 129 3.47 -6.75 6.99
N LYS A 130 4.57 -6.86 6.26
CA LYS A 130 5.28 -5.73 5.66
C LYS A 130 5.24 -5.89 4.15
N ILE A 131 4.74 -4.89 3.45
CA ILE A 131 4.76 -4.80 1.99
C ILE A 131 5.63 -3.62 1.54
N SER A 132 6.53 -3.86 0.62
CA SER A 132 7.33 -2.84 -0.06
C SER A 132 6.82 -2.70 -1.49
N PHE A 133 6.59 -1.46 -1.94
CA PHE A 133 6.14 -1.16 -3.30
C PHE A 133 7.31 -0.60 -4.11
N HIS A 134 7.54 -1.20 -5.27
CA HIS A 134 8.68 -0.91 -6.14
C HIS A 134 8.25 -0.14 -7.39
N HIS A 135 7.13 -0.54 -7.98
CA HIS A 135 6.54 0.09 -9.15
C HIS A 135 5.04 0.30 -8.95
N PRO A 136 4.48 1.44 -9.37
CA PRO A 136 3.04 1.67 -9.28
C PRO A 136 2.30 0.67 -10.15
N VAL A 137 1.21 0.12 -9.62
CA VAL A 137 0.23 -0.63 -10.40
C VAL A 137 -0.82 0.36 -10.87
N PHE A 138 -1.09 0.39 -12.17
CA PHE A 138 -2.16 1.21 -12.73
C PHE A 138 -3.43 0.40 -12.93
N SER A 139 -4.57 1.07 -12.92
CA SER A 139 -5.86 0.44 -13.21
C SER A 139 -5.85 -0.30 -14.55
N GLY A 140 -6.45 -1.49 -14.57
CA GLY A 140 -6.55 -2.37 -15.72
C GLY A 140 -5.31 -3.25 -15.96
N GLU A 141 -4.21 -3.02 -15.23
CA GLU A 141 -3.04 -3.90 -15.31
C GLU A 141 -3.32 -5.24 -14.62
N GLU A 142 -2.87 -6.32 -15.25
CA GLU A 142 -2.90 -7.65 -14.67
C GLU A 142 -1.74 -7.77 -13.68
N VAL A 143 -2.07 -8.21 -12.46
CA VAL A 143 -1.12 -8.49 -11.39
C VAL A 143 -0.98 -9.99 -11.24
N TYR A 144 0.26 -10.44 -11.13
CA TYR A 144 0.66 -11.82 -10.98
C TYR A 144 1.37 -11.99 -9.64
N LEU A 145 1.23 -13.16 -9.04
CA LEU A 145 1.87 -13.51 -7.78
C LEU A 145 2.85 -14.67 -7.96
N MET A 146 3.94 -14.60 -7.21
CA MET A 146 4.85 -15.72 -6.99
C MET A 146 5.23 -15.75 -5.50
N GLU A 147 5.12 -16.93 -4.88
CA GLU A 147 5.60 -17.13 -3.51
C GLU A 147 6.99 -17.79 -3.53
N LYS A 148 7.98 -17.13 -2.94
CA LYS A 148 9.37 -17.59 -2.89
C LYS A 148 10.03 -17.19 -1.58
N ASP A 149 10.71 -18.14 -0.93
CA ASP A 149 11.45 -17.89 0.32
C ASP A 149 10.64 -17.14 1.39
N GLN A 150 9.36 -17.54 1.58
CA GLN A 150 8.39 -16.90 2.48
C GLN A 150 8.00 -15.45 2.13
N LYS A 151 8.38 -14.98 0.94
CA LYS A 151 7.96 -13.70 0.37
C LYS A 151 6.87 -13.94 -0.67
N ILE A 152 5.96 -12.97 -0.76
CA ILE A 152 4.95 -12.89 -1.80
C ILE A 152 5.37 -11.75 -2.72
N GLU A 153 5.78 -12.08 -3.93
CA GLU A 153 6.22 -11.13 -4.95
C GLU A 153 5.06 -10.88 -5.91
N GLY A 154 4.73 -9.61 -6.12
CA GLY A 154 3.70 -9.16 -7.04
C GLY A 154 4.32 -8.52 -8.27
N TYR A 155 3.80 -8.84 -9.45
CA TYR A 155 4.31 -8.39 -10.73
C TYR A 155 3.20 -7.85 -11.63
N THR A 156 3.46 -6.75 -12.33
CA THR A 156 2.81 -6.48 -13.62
C THR A 156 3.68 -7.07 -14.73
N ASP A 157 4.26 -6.26 -15.61
CA ASP A 157 5.36 -6.67 -16.48
C ASP A 157 6.70 -6.72 -15.71
N GLN A 158 6.74 -6.05 -14.55
CA GLN A 158 7.87 -5.96 -13.64
C GLN A 158 7.40 -6.05 -12.18
N LEU A 159 8.34 -6.31 -11.27
CA LEU A 159 8.11 -6.43 -9.83
C LEU A 159 7.46 -5.16 -9.29
N CYS A 160 6.18 -5.22 -8.90
CA CYS A 160 5.47 -4.07 -8.35
C CYS A 160 5.49 -4.04 -6.82
N PHE A 161 5.48 -5.19 -6.14
CA PHE A 161 5.60 -5.25 -4.68
C PHE A 161 6.24 -6.53 -4.16
N VAL A 162 6.73 -6.47 -2.93
CA VAL A 162 7.18 -7.64 -2.16
C VAL A 162 6.55 -7.57 -0.78
N ALA A 163 5.77 -8.58 -0.40
CA ALA A 163 5.18 -8.73 0.91
C ALA A 163 5.84 -9.86 1.72
N VAL A 164 6.00 -9.63 3.01
CA VAL A 164 6.57 -10.58 3.96
C VAL A 164 5.67 -10.60 5.19
N ARG A 165 5.16 -11.78 5.54
CA ARG A 165 4.38 -12.03 6.77
C ARG A 165 5.31 -11.95 7.98
N SER A 166 4.81 -11.48 9.11
CA SER A 166 5.55 -11.33 10.37
C SER A 166 4.77 -11.81 11.57
#